data_AF-E3KFT5-F1
#
_entry.id   AF-E3KFT5-F1
#
_cell.length_a   1.000
_cell.length_b   1.000
_cell.length_c   1.000
_cell.angle_alpha   90.00
_cell.angle_beta   90.00
_cell.angle_gamma   90.00
#
_symmetry.space_group_name_H-M   'P 1'
#
loop_
_entity.id
_entity.type
_entity.pdbx_description
1 polymer ?
#
loop_
_entity_poly.entity_id
_entity_poly.type
_entity_poly.pdbx_seq_one_letter_code
_entity_poly.pdbx_strand_id
1 'polypeptide(L)'
;MFGTTSNVSSRVLCEETQAPESLPLPTTVISKTPQVSLISLDYILYIELSKHFQLSRRQGLSPIKWEKIVPSPRPPPMEANIVALTWPQFQNKAIIHLGNQCGYLRTFLFNNHHAGNLVWLGYIKDHRDYGVDVQIDGVLAFLNFSNAAYDAFPARVAVKITMDNPTQKLYEDAMRAHVRSIS
;
A
#
# COMPACT_ATOMS: atom_id res chain seq x y z
N MET A 1 -0.70 70.09 31.34
CA MET A 1 -1.93 70.32 32.12
C MET A 1 -3.12 69.95 31.23
N PHE A 2 -4.03 69.15 31.79
CA PHE A 2 -5.39 68.83 31.33
C PHE A 2 -6.11 70.08 30.77
N GLY A 3 -6.95 70.09 29.73
CA GLY A 3 -7.88 69.11 29.15
C GLY A 3 -9.30 69.72 29.24
N THR A 4 -10.04 69.87 28.13
CA THR A 4 -11.54 69.93 28.05
C THR A 4 -12.03 70.06 26.59
N THR A 5 -12.69 69.02 26.05
CA THR A 5 -14.13 68.91 25.67
C THR A 5 -14.58 69.77 24.48
N SER A 6 -14.90 69.16 23.33
CA SER A 6 -16.24 68.68 22.89
C SER A 6 -16.85 69.67 21.88
N ASN A 7 -17.14 69.27 20.64
CA ASN A 7 -18.45 68.73 20.23
C ASN A 7 -18.60 68.67 18.69
N VAL A 8 -19.31 67.63 18.24
CA VAL A 8 -20.06 67.41 16.96
C VAL A 8 -19.46 67.89 15.63
N SER A 9 -19.27 66.97 14.69
CA SER A 9 -20.23 66.74 13.59
C SER A 9 -19.56 66.11 12.37
N SER A 10 -20.29 65.15 11.80
CA SER A 10 -20.49 64.92 10.37
C SER A 10 -20.12 63.52 9.93
N ARG A 11 -21.16 62.68 9.85
CA ARG A 11 -21.18 61.52 8.97
C ARG A 11 -21.14 62.03 7.53
N VAL A 12 -20.11 61.64 6.80
CA VAL A 12 -20.18 61.49 5.34
C VAL A 12 -19.48 60.17 5.00
N LEU A 13 -20.30 59.20 4.56
CA LEU A 13 -19.88 58.00 3.83
C LEU A 13 -19.67 58.37 2.36
N CYS A 14 -18.98 57.46 1.65
CA CYS A 14 -18.73 57.37 0.20
C CYS A 14 -17.34 57.89 -0.21
N GLU A 15 -16.59 57.25 -1.12
CA GLU A 15 -16.68 55.97 -1.84
C GLU A 15 -15.27 55.74 -2.44
N GLU A 16 -14.97 54.50 -2.84
CA GLU A 16 -13.98 54.19 -3.88
C GLU A 16 -12.48 54.13 -3.50
N THR A 17 -12.02 52.93 -3.14
CA THR A 17 -10.80 52.37 -3.74
C THR A 17 -11.04 50.88 -3.95
N GLN A 18 -11.63 50.53 -5.10
CA GLN A 18 -11.76 49.15 -5.54
C GLN A 18 -10.38 48.62 -5.92
N ALA A 19 -9.87 47.64 -5.16
CA ALA A 19 -8.99 46.64 -5.74
C ALA A 19 -9.91 45.57 -6.35
N PRO A 20 -9.71 45.18 -7.63
CA PRO A 20 -10.58 44.20 -8.26
C PRO A 20 -10.55 42.87 -7.49
N GLU A 21 -11.74 42.32 -7.26
CA GLU A 21 -11.96 40.92 -6.90
C GLU A 21 -11.24 40.03 -7.92
N SER A 22 -10.01 39.63 -7.61
CA SER A 22 -9.42 38.45 -8.22
C SER A 22 -10.04 37.25 -7.50
N LEU A 23 -11.12 36.73 -8.07
CA LEU A 23 -11.59 35.34 -8.10
C LEU A 23 -11.37 34.52 -6.81
N PRO A 24 -12.41 33.93 -6.19
CA PRO A 24 -12.16 32.87 -5.22
C PRO A 24 -11.42 31.74 -5.94
N LEU A 25 -10.13 31.58 -5.64
CA LEU A 25 -9.41 30.36 -5.90
C LEU A 25 -10.26 29.23 -5.31
N PRO A 26 -10.71 28.24 -6.11
CA PRO A 26 -11.24 27.03 -5.52
C PRO A 26 -10.04 26.27 -4.97
N THR A 27 -9.57 26.67 -3.80
CA THR A 27 -8.75 25.80 -2.96
C THR A 27 -9.69 24.81 -2.28
N THR A 28 -10.53 24.13 -3.06
CA THR A 28 -11.08 22.85 -2.65
C THR A 28 -9.91 21.88 -2.63
N VAL A 29 -9.13 21.93 -1.56
CA VAL A 29 -8.41 20.75 -1.10
C VAL A 29 -9.53 19.76 -0.79
N ILE A 30 -9.89 18.93 -1.78
CA ILE A 30 -10.77 17.79 -1.58
C ILE A 30 -9.98 16.83 -0.70
N SER A 31 -9.91 17.13 0.59
CA SER A 31 -9.45 16.21 1.60
C SER A 31 -10.53 15.14 1.68
N LYS A 32 -10.32 14.02 0.98
CA LYS A 32 -11.16 12.82 1.10
C LYS A 32 -11.43 12.59 2.60
N THR A 33 -12.70 12.44 2.97
CA THR A 33 -13.07 12.19 4.36
C THR A 33 -12.32 10.94 4.82
N PRO A 34 -11.56 11.00 5.93
CA PRO A 34 -10.84 9.85 6.45
C PRO A 34 -11.79 8.67 6.64
N GLN A 35 -11.52 7.56 5.95
CA GLN A 35 -12.37 6.38 6.00
C GLN A 35 -11.53 5.15 6.33
N VAL A 36 -11.76 4.58 7.52
CA VAL A 36 -11.13 3.32 7.91
C VAL A 36 -11.86 2.18 7.20
N SER A 37 -11.11 1.37 6.46
CA SER A 37 -11.60 0.21 5.73
C SER A 37 -10.87 -1.06 6.17
N LEU A 38 -11.55 -2.21 6.03
CA LEU A 38 -10.97 -3.53 6.28
C LEU A 38 -10.29 -4.03 5.02
N ILE A 39 -8.96 -4.12 5.05
CA ILE A 39 -8.14 -4.57 3.93
C ILE A 39 -7.73 -6.01 4.20
N SER A 40 -8.18 -6.94 3.37
CA SER A 40 -7.77 -8.34 3.48
C SER A 40 -6.31 -8.50 3.03
N LEU A 41 -5.44 -9.02 3.89
CA LEU A 41 -4.04 -9.29 3.54
C LEU A 41 -3.82 -10.79 3.35
N ASP A 42 -3.11 -11.15 2.29
CA ASP A 42 -2.75 -12.54 1.97
C ASP A 42 -1.29 -12.61 1.50
N TYR A 43 -0.72 -13.82 1.48
CA TYR A 43 0.59 -14.03 0.87
C TYR A 43 0.76 -15.40 0.19
N ILE A 44 1.62 -15.42 -0.82
CA ILE A 44 2.16 -16.65 -1.41
C ILE A 44 3.68 -16.47 -1.50
N LEU A 45 4.43 -17.12 -0.62
CA LEU A 45 5.88 -16.98 -0.53
C LEU A 45 6.55 -18.31 -0.82
N TYR A 46 7.82 -18.26 -1.22
CA TYR A 46 8.67 -19.42 -1.45
C TYR A 46 9.89 -19.32 -0.52
N ILE A 47 10.11 -20.34 0.31
CA ILE A 47 11.20 -20.35 1.28
C ILE A 47 12.21 -21.45 0.94
N GLU A 48 13.50 -21.16 1.11
CA GLU A 48 14.53 -22.18 1.05
C GLU A 48 14.58 -22.90 2.41
N LEU A 49 14.28 -24.20 2.43
CA LEU A 49 14.13 -24.94 3.70
C LEU A 49 15.41 -24.93 4.54
N SER A 50 16.59 -24.95 3.91
CA SER A 50 17.89 -24.92 4.61
C SER A 50 18.13 -23.61 5.37
N LYS A 51 17.51 -22.50 4.96
CA LYS A 51 17.72 -21.17 5.55
C LYS A 51 16.56 -20.71 6.43
N HIS A 52 15.35 -21.17 6.11
CA HIS A 52 14.11 -20.66 6.70
C HIS A 52 13.23 -21.81 7.22
N PHE A 53 13.84 -22.87 7.75
CA PHE A 53 13.12 -24.03 8.27
C PHE A 53 12.06 -23.67 9.32
N GLN A 54 12.23 -22.57 10.06
CA GLN A 54 11.27 -22.10 11.08
C GLN A 54 9.93 -21.65 10.46
N LEU A 55 9.92 -21.33 9.17
CA LEU A 55 8.72 -20.98 8.41
C LEU A 55 8.09 -22.20 7.72
N SER A 56 8.80 -23.34 7.71
CA SER A 56 8.28 -24.58 7.17
C SER A 56 7.09 -25.05 8.00
N ARG A 57 6.05 -25.49 7.30
CA ARG A 57 4.94 -26.23 7.94
C ARG A 57 5.13 -27.73 7.87
N ARG A 58 6.12 -28.19 7.11
CA ARG A 58 6.53 -29.59 7.03
C ARG A 58 7.56 -29.85 8.12
N GLN A 59 7.22 -30.67 9.11
CA GLN A 59 8.12 -31.11 10.19
C GLN A 59 9.19 -32.09 9.69
N GLY A 60 10.00 -31.66 8.71
CA GLY A 60 11.12 -32.44 8.17
C GLY A 60 10.73 -33.54 7.17
N LEU A 61 11.73 -33.95 6.36
CA LEU A 61 11.74 -35.03 5.36
C LEU A 61 11.22 -34.72 3.95
N SER A 62 11.11 -33.47 3.52
CA SER A 62 10.90 -33.21 2.09
C SER A 62 12.24 -33.07 1.35
N PRO A 63 12.49 -33.80 0.25
CA PRO A 63 13.67 -33.60 -0.60
C PRO A 63 13.62 -32.26 -1.37
N ILE A 64 12.55 -31.47 -1.20
CA ILE A 64 12.30 -30.25 -1.96
C ILE A 64 13.06 -29.10 -1.31
N LYS A 65 13.99 -28.49 -2.05
CA LYS A 65 14.78 -27.33 -1.61
C LYS A 65 13.90 -26.10 -1.26
N TRP A 66 12.83 -25.90 -2.01
CA TRP A 66 11.95 -24.74 -1.92
C TRP A 66 10.53 -25.12 -1.51
N GLU A 67 9.98 -24.50 -0.47
CA GLU A 67 8.60 -24.70 -0.04
C GLU A 67 7.75 -23.47 -0.35
N LYS A 68 6.55 -23.69 -0.92
CA LYS A 68 5.50 -22.68 -1.01
C LYS A 68 4.77 -22.57 0.32
N ILE A 69 4.77 -21.40 0.92
CA ILE A 69 3.99 -21.09 2.12
C ILE A 69 2.89 -20.08 1.81
N VAL A 70 1.75 -20.27 2.46
CA VAL A 70 0.56 -19.41 2.40
C VAL A 70 0.02 -19.26 3.82
N PRO A 71 -0.73 -18.21 4.18
CA PRO A 71 -1.31 -18.12 5.51
C PRO A 71 -2.19 -19.33 5.83
N SER A 72 -2.07 -19.87 7.04
CA SER A 72 -3.04 -20.81 7.59
C SER A 72 -3.03 -20.72 9.12
N PRO A 73 -4.11 -20.23 9.75
CA PRO A 73 -5.32 -19.67 9.13
C PRO A 73 -5.04 -18.36 8.36
N ARG A 74 -6.03 -17.86 7.62
CA ARG A 74 -5.92 -16.53 6.99
C ARG A 74 -5.79 -15.44 8.07
N PRO A 75 -4.97 -14.40 7.86
CA PRO A 75 -4.85 -13.30 8.80
C PRO A 75 -6.18 -12.54 8.89
N PRO A 76 -6.52 -11.94 10.05
CA PRO A 76 -7.65 -11.02 10.11
C PRO A 76 -7.40 -9.82 9.17
N PRO A 77 -8.45 -9.17 8.65
CA PRO A 77 -8.28 -7.95 7.86
C PRO A 77 -7.51 -6.87 8.65
N MET A 78 -6.70 -6.10 7.94
CA MET A 78 -6.02 -4.94 8.49
C MET A 78 -6.93 -3.72 8.38
N GLU A 79 -7.18 -3.05 9.50
CA GLU A 79 -7.86 -1.76 9.51
C GLU A 79 -6.91 -0.65 9.05
N ALA A 80 -7.26 0.09 8.01
CA ALA A 80 -6.51 1.26 7.61
C ALA A 80 -7.37 2.29 6.86
N ASN A 81 -7.05 3.55 7.07
CA ASN A 81 -7.42 4.61 6.12
C ASN A 81 -6.40 4.60 4.98
N ILE A 82 -6.70 3.86 3.90
CA ILE A 82 -5.75 3.58 2.83
C ILE A 82 -5.27 4.85 2.10
N VAL A 83 -6.15 5.85 1.95
CA VAL A 83 -5.82 7.12 1.29
C VAL A 83 -4.97 8.06 2.16
N ALA A 84 -4.85 7.78 3.46
CA ALA A 84 -3.98 8.54 4.37
C ALA A 84 -2.59 7.92 4.52
N LEU A 85 -2.33 6.77 3.90
CA LEU A 85 -1.02 6.12 3.95
C LEU A 85 -0.21 6.47 2.71
N THR A 86 1.08 6.73 2.90
CA THR A 86 2.04 6.64 1.80
C THR A 86 2.31 5.18 1.47
N TRP A 87 2.83 4.90 0.27
CA TRP A 87 3.16 3.53 -0.12
C TRP A 87 4.10 2.82 0.88
N PRO A 88 5.23 3.40 1.31
CA PRO A 88 6.10 2.76 2.30
C PRO A 88 5.41 2.54 3.66
N GLN A 89 4.55 3.47 4.11
CA GLN A 89 3.79 3.30 5.34
C GLN A 89 2.81 2.13 5.25
N PHE A 90 2.12 1.99 4.11
CA PHE A 90 1.25 0.85 3.86
C PHE A 90 2.04 -0.46 3.87
N GLN A 91 3.16 -0.55 3.16
CA GLN A 91 3.99 -1.76 3.09
C GLN A 91 4.49 -2.17 4.49
N ASN A 92 5.01 -1.22 5.26
CA ASN A 92 5.45 -1.46 6.64
C ASN A 92 4.30 -1.97 7.51
N LYS A 93 3.14 -1.30 7.46
CA LYS A 93 1.97 -1.70 8.26
C LYS A 93 1.48 -3.10 7.88
N ALA A 94 1.42 -3.41 6.58
CA ALA A 94 1.01 -4.71 6.08
C ALA A 94 1.96 -5.83 6.51
N ILE A 95 3.28 -5.62 6.42
CA ILE A 95 4.28 -6.61 6.87
C ILE A 95 4.18 -6.85 8.38
N ILE A 96 4.03 -5.79 9.18
CA ILE A 96 3.86 -5.90 10.63
C ILE A 96 2.59 -6.69 10.97
N HIS A 97 1.48 -6.40 10.28
CA HIS A 97 0.20 -7.08 10.48
C HIS A 97 0.28 -8.57 10.14
N LEU A 98 0.84 -8.92 8.98
CA LEU A 98 1.02 -10.31 8.55
C LEU A 98 1.96 -11.11 9.46
N GLY A 99 3.03 -10.47 9.94
CA GLY A 99 4.03 -11.08 10.80
C GLY A 99 3.74 -11.01 12.29
N ASN A 100 2.58 -10.48 12.71
CA ASN A 100 2.30 -10.16 14.12
C ASN A 100 2.43 -11.38 15.05
N GLN A 101 2.07 -12.57 14.56
CA GLN A 101 2.10 -13.82 15.34
C GLN A 101 3.38 -14.65 15.12
N CYS A 102 4.26 -14.24 14.21
CA CYS A 102 5.46 -15.01 13.87
C CYS A 102 6.65 -14.08 13.54
N GLY A 103 7.56 -13.93 14.51
CA GLY A 103 8.75 -13.08 14.35
C GLY A 103 9.66 -13.48 13.19
N TYR A 104 9.75 -14.78 12.90
CA TYR A 104 10.49 -15.29 11.72
C TYR A 104 9.85 -14.83 10.42
N LEU A 105 8.51 -14.85 10.32
CA LEU A 105 7.79 -14.42 9.12
C LEU A 105 7.95 -12.92 8.91
N ARG A 106 7.82 -12.14 10.00
CA ARG A 106 8.04 -10.69 9.96
C ARG A 106 9.44 -10.36 9.45
N THR A 107 10.46 -11.00 10.01
CA THR A 107 11.86 -10.79 9.61
C THR A 107 12.09 -11.18 8.15
N PHE A 108 11.55 -12.33 7.73
CA PHE A 108 11.64 -12.79 6.35
C PHE A 108 10.98 -11.82 5.36
N LEU A 109 9.80 -11.30 5.68
CA LEU A 109 9.09 -10.32 4.85
C LEU A 109 9.87 -9.01 4.74
N PHE A 110 10.41 -8.47 5.85
CA PHE A 110 11.23 -7.26 5.79
C PHE A 110 12.50 -7.45 4.96
N ASN A 111 13.22 -8.56 5.15
CA ASN A 111 14.43 -8.84 4.38
C ASN A 111 14.14 -8.91 2.87
N ASN A 112 13.06 -9.60 2.47
CA ASN A 112 12.66 -9.67 1.07
C ASN A 112 12.10 -8.34 0.54
N HIS A 113 11.44 -7.55 1.38
CA HIS A 113 10.98 -6.22 1.01
C HIS A 113 12.17 -5.29 0.70
N HIS A 114 13.18 -5.26 1.56
CA HIS A 114 14.39 -4.46 1.37
C HIS A 114 15.23 -4.92 0.16
N ALA A 115 15.21 -6.22 -0.14
CA ALA A 115 15.86 -6.78 -1.32
C ALA A 115 15.07 -6.55 -2.63
N GLY A 116 13.85 -6.02 -2.56
CA GLY A 116 12.99 -5.85 -3.75
C GLY A 116 12.38 -7.14 -4.29
N ASN A 117 12.37 -8.22 -3.51
CA ASN A 117 11.88 -9.54 -3.94
C ASN A 117 10.36 -9.71 -3.82
N LEU A 118 9.67 -8.76 -3.17
CA LEU A 118 8.22 -8.84 -2.95
C LEU A 118 7.46 -8.15 -4.07
N VAL A 119 6.51 -8.88 -4.66
CA VAL A 119 5.51 -8.37 -5.59
C VAL A 119 4.22 -8.13 -4.82
N TRP A 120 3.65 -6.94 -4.97
CA TRP A 120 2.41 -6.53 -4.30
C TRP A 120 1.28 -6.51 -5.31
N LEU A 121 0.17 -7.16 -4.99
CA LEU A 121 -0.98 -7.28 -5.88
C LEU A 121 -2.22 -6.72 -5.16
N GLY A 122 -2.86 -5.73 -5.76
CA GLY A 122 -4.11 -5.15 -5.29
C GLY A 122 -5.32 -5.77 -5.98
N TYR A 123 -6.40 -5.93 -5.23
CA TYR A 123 -7.69 -6.42 -5.71
C TYR A 123 -8.83 -5.65 -5.05
N ILE A 124 -9.84 -5.29 -5.83
CA ILE A 124 -11.10 -4.68 -5.38
C ILE A 124 -12.23 -5.47 -6.00
N LYS A 125 -13.09 -6.04 -5.15
CA LYS A 125 -14.20 -6.87 -5.61
C LYS A 125 -15.11 -6.10 -6.56
N ASP A 126 -15.47 -6.72 -7.68
CA ASP A 126 -16.39 -6.20 -8.70
C ASP A 126 -15.93 -4.87 -9.36
N HIS A 127 -14.66 -4.47 -9.18
CA HIS A 127 -14.08 -3.29 -9.83
C HIS A 127 -13.64 -3.60 -11.27
N ARG A 128 -13.81 -2.65 -12.19
CA ARG A 128 -13.42 -2.83 -13.60
C ARG A 128 -11.93 -3.10 -13.77
N ASP A 129 -11.10 -2.26 -13.16
CA ASP A 129 -9.64 -2.31 -13.34
C ASP A 129 -8.92 -3.15 -12.28
N TYR A 130 -9.58 -3.44 -11.16
CA TYR A 130 -9.00 -4.11 -10.00
C TYR A 130 -9.80 -5.37 -9.61
N GLY A 131 -10.71 -5.82 -10.48
CA GLY A 131 -11.46 -7.07 -10.31
C GLY A 131 -10.59 -8.33 -10.50
N VAL A 132 -9.33 -8.14 -10.87
CA VAL A 132 -8.27 -9.13 -10.92
C VAL A 132 -7.09 -8.62 -10.09
N ASP A 133 -6.15 -9.51 -9.75
CA ASP A 133 -4.92 -9.12 -9.06
C ASP A 133 -4.06 -8.22 -9.97
N VAL A 134 -3.91 -6.94 -9.60
CA VAL A 134 -3.10 -5.96 -10.33
C VAL A 134 -1.85 -5.60 -9.53
N GLN A 135 -0.70 -5.57 -10.19
CA GLN A 135 0.54 -5.21 -9.53
C GLN A 135 0.57 -3.75 -9.07
N ILE A 136 1.03 -3.54 -7.83
CA ILE A 136 1.32 -2.24 -7.23
C ILE A 136 2.84 -2.12 -7.14
N ASP A 137 3.45 -1.52 -8.16
CA ASP A 137 4.91 -1.46 -8.35
C ASP A 137 5.53 -0.12 -7.97
N GLY A 138 4.78 0.78 -7.32
CA GLY A 138 5.31 2.05 -6.87
C GLY A 138 4.26 2.99 -6.29
N VAL A 139 4.72 4.19 -5.96
CA VAL A 139 3.90 5.24 -5.32
C VAL A 139 2.68 5.61 -6.16
N LEU A 140 2.85 5.76 -7.48
CA LEU A 140 1.75 6.13 -8.38
C LEU A 140 0.71 5.01 -8.50
N ALA A 141 1.15 3.76 -8.68
CA ALA A 141 0.25 2.61 -8.73
C ALA A 141 -0.54 2.46 -7.41
N PHE A 142 0.13 2.67 -6.27
CA PHE A 142 -0.52 2.65 -4.97
C PHE A 142 -1.52 3.79 -4.79
N LEU A 143 -1.19 5.00 -5.24
CA LEU A 143 -2.11 6.14 -5.21
C LEU A 143 -3.39 5.82 -6.00
N ASN A 144 -3.25 5.31 -7.22
CA ASN A 144 -4.39 4.92 -8.06
C ASN A 144 -5.23 3.82 -7.39
N PHE A 145 -4.58 2.79 -6.86
CA PHE A 145 -5.27 1.71 -6.13
C PHE A 145 -6.00 2.23 -4.89
N SER A 146 -5.35 3.09 -4.08
CA SER A 146 -5.94 3.65 -2.87
C SER A 146 -7.16 4.54 -3.16
N ASN A 147 -7.11 5.29 -4.27
CA ASN A 147 -8.24 6.09 -4.73
C ASN A 147 -9.39 5.22 -5.22
N ALA A 148 -9.11 4.21 -6.05
CA ALA A 148 -10.12 3.26 -6.50
C ALA A 148 -10.76 2.50 -5.32
N ALA A 149 -9.96 2.10 -4.33
CA ALA A 149 -10.44 1.44 -3.11
C ALA A 149 -11.37 2.33 -2.28
N TYR A 150 -11.06 3.63 -2.19
CA TYR A 150 -11.90 4.62 -1.53
C TYR A 150 -13.22 4.80 -2.27
N ASP A 151 -13.16 5.01 -3.58
CA ASP A 151 -14.34 5.31 -4.41
C ASP A 151 -15.26 4.08 -4.54
N ALA A 152 -14.70 2.86 -4.43
CA ALA A 152 -15.45 1.60 -4.48
C ALA A 152 -16.10 1.19 -3.15
N PHE A 153 -15.95 1.95 -2.06
CA PHE A 153 -16.54 1.59 -0.77
C PHE A 153 -18.07 1.36 -0.90
N PRO A 154 -18.64 0.29 -0.29
CA PRO A 154 -18.06 -0.64 0.68
C PRO A 154 -17.49 -1.94 0.09
N ALA A 155 -17.01 -1.92 -1.16
CA ALA A 155 -16.43 -3.10 -1.77
C ALA A 155 -15.28 -3.71 -0.96
N ARG A 156 -15.11 -5.02 -1.10
CA ARG A 156 -14.01 -5.74 -0.43
C ARG A 156 -12.69 -5.41 -1.13
N VAL A 157 -11.75 -4.87 -0.37
CA VAL A 157 -10.37 -4.58 -0.80
C VAL A 157 -9.43 -5.65 -0.27
N ALA A 158 -8.53 -6.14 -1.11
CA ALA A 158 -7.50 -7.08 -0.72
C ALA A 158 -6.14 -6.69 -1.30
N VAL A 159 -5.08 -7.03 -0.56
CA VAL A 159 -3.71 -6.95 -1.04
C VAL A 159 -3.01 -8.27 -0.77
N LYS A 160 -2.37 -8.83 -1.79
CA LYS A 160 -1.62 -10.07 -1.72
C LYS A 160 -0.14 -9.80 -1.97
N ILE A 161 0.71 -10.33 -1.10
CA ILE A 161 2.17 -10.30 -1.27
C ILE A 161 2.61 -11.61 -1.91
N THR A 162 3.42 -11.55 -2.95
CA THR A 162 4.05 -12.74 -3.52
C THR A 162 5.52 -12.50 -3.86
N MET A 163 6.17 -13.52 -4.41
CA MET A 163 7.54 -13.46 -4.91
C MET A 163 7.69 -14.43 -6.08
N ASP A 164 8.70 -14.23 -6.91
CA ASP A 164 8.99 -15.12 -8.02
C ASP A 164 9.19 -16.55 -7.54
N ASN A 165 8.64 -17.51 -8.30
CA ASN A 165 8.85 -18.91 -8.00
C ASN A 165 10.31 -19.29 -8.37
N PRO A 166 11.15 -19.65 -7.40
CA PRO A 166 12.56 -19.93 -7.66
C PRO A 166 12.76 -21.17 -8.54
N THR A 167 11.84 -22.13 -8.54
CA THR A 167 11.91 -23.31 -9.41
C THR A 167 11.69 -22.94 -10.87
N GLN A 168 10.77 -22.02 -11.13
CA GLN A 168 10.53 -21.50 -12.49
C GLN A 168 11.74 -20.69 -12.97
N LYS A 169 12.28 -19.82 -12.10
CA LYS A 169 13.47 -19.03 -12.42
C LYS A 169 14.68 -19.91 -12.75
N LEU A 170 14.92 -20.96 -11.96
CA LEU A 170 16.00 -21.92 -12.21
C LEU A 170 15.82 -22.65 -13.55
N TYR A 171 14.59 -23.02 -13.90
CA TYR A 171 14.29 -23.64 -15.19
C TYR A 171 14.56 -22.66 -16.35
N GLU A 172 14.09 -21.42 -16.25
CA GLU A 172 14.31 -20.40 -17.27
C GLU A 172 15.80 -20.07 -17.45
N ASP A 173 16.55 -19.96 -16.34
CA ASP A 173 17.99 -19.70 -16.37
C ASP A 173 18.75 -20.88 -16.99
N ALA A 174 18.38 -22.12 -16.68
CA ALA A 174 18.96 -23.32 -17.28
C ALA A 174 18.68 -23.38 -18.80
N MET A 175 17.46 -23.04 -19.22
CA MET A 175 17.10 -22.96 -20.64
C MET A 175 17.90 -21.87 -21.37
N ARG A 176 18.06 -20.68 -20.77
CA ARG A 176 18.89 -19.60 -21.36
C ARG A 176 20.37 -20.00 -21.46
N ALA A 177 20.90 -20.68 -20.45
CA ALA A 177 22.27 -21.18 -20.47
C ALA A 177 22.47 -22.25 -21.55
N HIS A 178 21.50 -23.16 -21.73
CA HIS A 178 21.53 -24.17 -22.76
C HIS A 178 21.58 -23.53 -24.16
N VAL A 179 20.70 -22.58 -24.46
CA VAL A 179 20.67 -21.86 -25.75
C VAL A 179 22.01 -21.16 -26.04
N ARG A 180 22.63 -20.54 -25.03
CA ARG A 180 23.95 -19.89 -25.17
C ARG A 180 25.11 -20.88 -25.39
N SER A 181 24.95 -22.15 -25.01
CA SER A 181 26.00 -23.17 -25.14
C SER A 181 26.01 -23.88 -26.49
N ILE A 182 24.95 -23.72 -27.29
CA ILE A 182 24.78 -24.31 -28.62
C ILE A 182 24.78 -23.26 -29.75
N SER A 183 25.01 -21.99 -29.40
CA SER A 183 25.22 -20.88 -30.35
C SER A 183 26.70 -20.56 -30.42
#